data_AF-A0A3M2M3L0-F1
#
_entry.id   AF-A0A3M2M3L0-F1
#
_cell.length_a   1.000
_cell.length_b   1.000
_cell.length_c   1.000
_cell.angle_alpha   90.00
_cell.angle_beta   90.00
_cell.angle_gamma   90.00
#
_symmetry.space_group_name_H-M   'P 1'
#
loop_
_entity.id
_entity.type
_entity.pdbx_description
1 polymer ?
#
loop_
_entity_poly.entity_id
_entity_poly.type
_entity_poly.pdbx_seq_one_letter_code
_entity_poly.pdbx_strand_id
1 'polypeptide(L)'
;MSAGTDREIGEELLLLTAYLLSSGRGLFDEPRAYGPLRCADAARRALALAEQSGIDNEEVHAIRTRLDDVVQGAMGETQLDDLLDHLCERMATVLHDSDLITPTQT
;
A
#
# COMPACT_ATOMS: atom_id res chain seq x y z
N MET A 1 -7.87 5.66 -21.51
CA MET A 1 -6.76 4.83 -21.01
C MET A 1 -6.21 4.04 -22.18
N SER A 2 -4.89 4.04 -22.38
CA SER A 2 -4.25 3.33 -23.48
C SER A 2 -4.08 1.85 -23.08
N ALA A 3 -4.22 0.93 -24.04
CA ALA A 3 -3.98 -0.51 -23.81
C ALA A 3 -2.57 -0.82 -23.25
N GLY A 4 -1.62 0.11 -23.37
CA GLY A 4 -0.29 0.02 -22.73
C GLY A 4 -0.34 0.15 -21.21
N THR A 5 -1.10 1.10 -20.67
CA THR A 5 -1.19 1.37 -19.22
C THR A 5 -1.83 0.20 -18.48
N ASP A 6 -2.87 -0.41 -19.04
CA ASP A 6 -3.53 -1.56 -18.42
C ASP A 6 -2.61 -2.79 -18.35
N ARG A 7 -1.76 -2.97 -19.37
CA ARG A 7 -0.76 -4.04 -19.39
C ARG A 7 0.33 -3.82 -18.35
N GLU A 8 0.84 -2.60 -18.23
CA GLU A 8 1.84 -2.20 -17.24
C GLU A 8 1.33 -2.41 -15.80
N ILE A 9 0.12 -1.95 -15.50
CA ILE A 9 -0.52 -2.18 -14.19
C ILE A 9 -0.65 -3.68 -13.89
N GLY A 10 -1.05 -4.48 -14.89
CA GLY A 10 -1.14 -5.94 -14.75
C GLY A 10 0.21 -6.59 -14.44
N GLU A 11 1.30 -6.13 -15.06
CA GLU A 11 2.65 -6.62 -14.78
C GLU A 11 3.11 -6.24 -13.37
N GLU A 12 2.87 -5.01 -12.94
CA GLU A 12 3.20 -4.56 -11.58
C GLU A 12 2.40 -5.29 -10.49
N LEU A 13 1.13 -5.62 -10.75
CA LEU A 13 0.33 -6.46 -9.85
C LEU A 13 0.92 -7.88 -9.71
N LEU A 14 1.44 -8.46 -10.80
CA LEU A 14 2.14 -9.75 -10.74
C LEU A 14 3.45 -9.65 -9.93
N LEU A 15 4.20 -8.55 -10.10
CA LEU A 15 5.41 -8.29 -9.30
C LEU A 15 5.09 -8.06 -7.82
N LEU A 16 4.00 -7.36 -7.50
CA LEU A 16 3.53 -7.20 -6.13
C LEU A 16 3.10 -8.55 -5.53
N THR A 17 2.42 -9.39 -6.31
CA THR A 17 2.03 -10.75 -5.89
C THR A 17 3.26 -11.60 -5.59
N ALA A 18 4.26 -11.61 -6.48
CA ALA A 18 5.50 -12.34 -6.26
C ALA A 18 6.20 -11.88 -4.97
N TYR A 19 6.26 -10.55 -4.75
CA TYR A 19 6.81 -9.96 -3.53
C TYR A 19 6.06 -10.40 -2.26
N LEU A 20 4.72 -10.38 -2.27
CA LEU A 20 3.91 -10.81 -1.13
C LEU A 20 4.11 -12.29 -0.81
N LEU A 21 4.17 -13.15 -1.82
CA LEU A 21 4.41 -14.59 -1.65
C LEU A 21 5.80 -14.87 -1.10
N SER A 22 6.84 -14.25 -1.65
CA SER A 22 8.21 -14.40 -1.14
C SER A 22 8.34 -13.82 0.26
N SER A 23 7.67 -12.70 0.54
CA SER A 23 7.65 -12.06 1.85
C SER A 23 7.02 -12.97 2.90
N GLY A 24 5.85 -13.53 2.62
CA GLY A 24 5.16 -14.45 3.52
C GLY A 24 5.98 -15.71 3.80
N ARG A 25 6.68 -16.26 2.79
CA ARG A 25 7.60 -17.37 3.01
C ARG A 25 8.80 -16.98 3.86
N GLY A 26 9.42 -15.84 3.60
CA GLY A 26 10.60 -15.36 4.33
C GLY A 26 10.33 -15.14 5.81
N LEU A 27 9.13 -14.62 6.16
CA LEU A 27 8.75 -14.31 7.54
C LEU A 27 8.70 -15.53 8.50
N PHE A 28 8.74 -16.76 8.00
CA PHE A 28 8.93 -17.95 8.84
C PHE A 28 10.35 -18.07 9.40
N ASP A 29 11.35 -17.53 8.69
CA ASP A 29 12.77 -17.67 9.00
C ASP A 29 13.43 -16.32 9.40
N GLU A 30 12.73 -15.20 9.19
CA GLU A 30 13.23 -13.82 9.38
C GLU A 30 12.69 -13.14 10.67
N PRO A 31 13.29 -12.01 11.09
CA PRO A 31 12.78 -11.25 12.24
C PRO A 31 11.32 -10.82 12.05
N ARG A 32 10.52 -10.98 13.10
CA ARG A 32 9.08 -10.62 13.10
C ARG A 32 8.82 -9.16 12.72
N ALA A 33 9.72 -8.25 13.08
CA ALA A 33 9.63 -6.83 12.77
C ALA A 33 9.61 -6.55 11.24
N TYR A 34 10.07 -7.48 10.41
CA TYR A 34 10.01 -7.32 8.95
C TYR A 34 8.60 -7.47 8.39
N GLY A 35 7.67 -8.10 9.13
CA GLY A 35 6.29 -8.26 8.70
C GLY A 35 5.61 -6.90 8.46
N PRO A 36 5.51 -6.05 9.50
CA PRO A 36 4.95 -4.71 9.36
C PRO A 36 5.63 -3.85 8.28
N LEU A 37 6.96 -3.88 8.19
CA LEU A 37 7.71 -3.14 7.17
C LEU A 37 7.37 -3.59 5.75
N ARG A 38 7.25 -4.90 5.52
CA ARG A 38 6.89 -5.44 4.20
C ARG A 38 5.44 -5.15 3.83
N CYS A 39 4.53 -5.15 4.81
CA CYS A 39 3.15 -4.71 4.62
C CYS A 39 3.07 -3.22 4.27
N ALA A 40 3.87 -2.37 4.93
CA ALA A 40 3.94 -0.95 4.62
C ALA A 40 4.43 -0.70 3.18
N ASP A 41 5.48 -1.40 2.73
CA ASP A 41 5.94 -1.31 1.33
C ASP A 41 4.91 -1.86 0.33
N ALA A 42 4.23 -2.98 0.66
CA ALA A 42 3.18 -3.52 -0.19
C ALA A 42 2.02 -2.53 -0.36
N ALA A 43 1.57 -1.90 0.74
CA ALA A 43 0.52 -0.89 0.71
C ALA A 43 0.95 0.33 -0.13
N ARG A 44 2.16 0.82 0.05
CA ARG A 44 2.75 1.93 -0.73
C ARG A 44 2.71 1.65 -2.24
N ARG A 45 3.11 0.44 -2.64
CA ARG A 45 3.07 -0.02 -4.04
C ARG A 45 1.65 -0.17 -4.57
N ALA A 46 0.72 -0.67 -3.74
CA ALA A 46 -0.69 -0.77 -4.11
C ALA A 46 -1.32 0.61 -4.35
N LEU A 47 -1.02 1.60 -3.50
CA LEU A 47 -1.50 2.97 -3.69
C LEU A 47 -0.89 3.62 -4.94
N ALA A 48 0.39 3.37 -5.24
CA ALA A 48 1.00 3.83 -6.49
C ALA A 48 0.29 3.26 -7.72
N LEU A 49 -0.11 1.98 -7.68
CA LEU A 49 -0.89 1.36 -8.76
C LEU A 49 -2.30 1.94 -8.87
N ALA A 50 -2.95 2.24 -7.74
CA ALA A 50 -4.23 2.93 -7.72
C ALA A 50 -4.13 4.30 -8.42
N GLU A 51 -3.14 5.13 -8.06
CA GLU A 51 -2.87 6.41 -8.73
C GLU A 51 -2.64 6.25 -10.24
N GLN A 52 -1.82 5.27 -10.65
CA GLN A 52 -1.57 4.97 -12.07
C GLN A 52 -2.82 4.51 -12.82
N SER A 53 -3.78 3.87 -12.14
CA SER A 53 -5.07 3.46 -12.71
C SER A 53 -6.09 4.60 -12.82
N GLY A 54 -5.74 5.81 -12.37
CA GLY A 54 -6.60 7.00 -12.44
C GLY A 54 -7.34 7.32 -11.14
N ILE A 55 -7.00 6.67 -10.02
CA ILE A 55 -7.48 7.10 -8.70
C ILE A 55 -6.68 8.33 -8.26
N ASP A 56 -7.21 9.51 -8.53
CA ASP A 56 -6.63 10.80 -8.12
C ASP A 56 -7.32 11.31 -6.85
N ASN A 57 -6.67 11.12 -5.70
CA ASN A 57 -7.17 11.55 -4.40
C ASN A 57 -6.02 12.03 -3.50
N GLU A 58 -6.16 13.24 -2.96
CA GLU A 58 -5.10 13.89 -2.16
C GLU A 58 -4.76 13.11 -0.89
N GLU A 59 -5.74 12.51 -0.23
CA GLU A 59 -5.51 11.71 0.99
C GLU A 59 -4.82 10.38 0.66
N VAL A 60 -5.20 9.73 -0.45
CA VAL A 60 -4.48 8.54 -0.96
C VAL A 60 -3.01 8.87 -1.23
N HIS A 61 -2.76 10.00 -1.89
CA HIS A 61 -1.40 10.47 -2.17
C HIS A 61 -0.60 10.76 -0.89
N ALA A 62 -1.23 11.40 0.09
CA ALA A 62 -0.62 11.73 1.37
C ALA A 62 -0.31 10.47 2.21
N ILE A 63 -1.19 9.47 2.20
CA ILE A 63 -0.94 8.16 2.84
C ILE A 63 0.26 7.48 2.17
N ARG A 64 0.31 7.44 0.83
CA ARG A 64 1.44 6.84 0.10
C ARG A 64 2.76 7.53 0.43
N THR A 65 2.78 8.86 0.40
CA THR A 65 3.98 9.65 0.73
C THR A 65 4.50 9.33 2.12
N ARG A 66 3.59 9.16 3.09
CA ARG A 66 3.99 8.80 4.46
C ARG A 66 4.57 7.39 4.56
N LEU A 67 4.14 6.46 3.71
CA LEU A 67 4.73 5.12 3.61
C LEU A 67 6.09 5.14 2.91
N ASP A 68 6.36 6.08 1.99
CA ASP A 68 7.68 6.26 1.40
C ASP A 68 8.73 6.59 2.48
N ASP A 69 8.39 7.41 3.49
CA ASP A 69 9.28 7.73 4.62
C ASP A 69 9.70 6.48 5.41
N VAL A 70 8.78 5.52 5.59
CA VAL A 70 9.04 4.26 6.31
C VAL A 70 10.04 3.41 5.54
N VAL A 71 9.82 3.24 4.23
CA VAL A 71 10.67 2.40 3.38
C VAL A 71 12.07 2.99 3.21
N GLN A 72 12.20 4.31 3.26
CA GLN A 72 13.49 5.02 3.23
C GLN A 72 14.24 4.98 4.57
N GLY A 73 13.68 4.37 5.61
CA GLY A 73 14.33 4.22 6.92
C GLY A 73 14.35 5.51 7.74
N ALA A 74 13.46 6.46 7.46
CA ALA A 74 13.37 7.71 8.20
C ALA A 74 12.76 7.54 9.61
N MET A 75 12.15 6.38 9.91
CA MET A 75 11.41 6.10 11.14
C MET A 75 11.99 4.89 11.90
N GLY A 76 11.96 4.96 13.24
CA GLY A 76 12.36 3.84 14.12
C GLY A 76 11.20 2.89 14.43
N GLU A 77 11.50 1.71 14.98
CA GLU A 77 10.52 0.63 15.22
C GLU A 77 9.33 1.06 16.11
N THR A 78 9.58 1.80 17.20
CA THR A 78 8.55 2.31 18.14
C THR A 78 7.68 3.43 17.55
N GLN A 79 7.93 3.87 16.33
CA GLN A 79 7.10 4.86 15.63
C GLN A 79 6.29 4.22 14.51
N LEU A 80 6.54 2.96 14.20
CA LEU A 80 5.91 2.28 13.07
C LEU A 80 4.50 1.82 13.40
N ASP A 81 4.27 1.31 14.61
CA ASP A 81 2.95 0.90 15.10
C ASP A 81 1.98 2.09 15.15
N ASP A 82 2.33 3.16 15.87
CA ASP A 82 1.51 4.38 15.95
C ASP A 82 1.22 4.97 14.56
N LEU A 83 2.22 4.93 13.67
CA LEU A 83 2.04 5.37 12.29
C LEU A 83 1.04 4.49 11.55
N LEU A 84 1.17 3.16 11.63
CA LEU A 84 0.29 2.24 10.93
C LEU A 84 -1.17 2.35 11.41
N ASP A 85 -1.39 2.53 12.71
CA ASP A 85 -2.71 2.78 13.27
C ASP A 85 -3.33 4.04 12.65
N HIS A 86 -2.57 5.14 12.63
CA HIS A 86 -3.03 6.40 12.05
C HIS A 86 -3.31 6.29 10.53
N LEU A 87 -2.48 5.55 9.79
CA LEU A 87 -2.71 5.33 8.36
C LEU A 87 -3.95 4.47 8.10
N CYS A 88 -4.23 3.49 8.98
CA CYS A 88 -5.45 2.68 8.88
C CYS A 88 -6.71 3.52 9.10
N GLU A 89 -6.71 4.40 10.12
CA GLU A 89 -7.81 5.33 10.36
C GLU A 89 -8.05 6.24 9.15
N ARG A 90 -7.00 6.86 8.62
CA ARG A 90 -7.09 7.73 7.44
C ARG A 90 -7.60 6.99 6.21
N MET A 91 -7.11 5.77 5.96
CA MET A 91 -7.59 4.97 4.85
C MET A 91 -9.08 4.61 5.05
N ALA A 92 -9.50 4.25 6.25
CA ALA A 92 -10.91 3.99 6.55
C ALA A 92 -11.80 5.22 6.28
N THR A 93 -11.35 6.43 6.64
CA THR A 93 -12.02 7.68 6.28
C THR A 93 -12.13 7.85 4.77
N VAL A 94 -11.03 7.67 4.03
CA VAL A 94 -11.05 7.72 2.56
C VAL A 94 -12.08 6.75 1.99
N LEU A 95 -12.10 5.50 2.46
CA LEU A 95 -13.02 4.49 1.96
C LEU A 95 -14.49 4.78 2.27
N HIS A 96 -14.78 5.46 3.39
CA HIS A 96 -16.14 5.79 3.80
C HIS A 96 -16.66 7.08 3.14
N ASP A 97 -15.81 8.10 3.03
CA ASP A 97 -16.22 9.46 2.65
C ASP A 97 -15.99 9.77 1.17
N SER A 98 -15.47 8.81 0.39
CA SER A 98 -15.19 9.01 -1.03
C SER A 98 -15.95 8.03 -1.93
N ASP A 99 -16.19 8.46 -3.17
CA ASP A 99 -16.74 7.62 -4.23
C ASP A 99 -15.68 6.69 -4.87
N LEU A 100 -14.50 6.54 -4.24
CA LEU A 100 -13.37 5.75 -4.76
C LEU A 100 -13.64 4.25 -4.77
N ILE A 101 -14.55 3.78 -3.91
CA ILE A 101 -15.04 2.41 -3.92
C ILE A 101 -16.54 2.46 -4.13
N THR A 102 -17.02 1.83 -5.20
CA THR A 102 -18.46 1.58 -5.34
C THR A 102 -18.88 0.59 -4.26
N PRO A 103 -19.82 0.94 -3.34
CA PRO A 103 -20.30 0.00 -2.35
C PRO A 103 -20.85 -1.23 -3.08
N THR A 104 -20.30 -2.39 -2.77
CA THR A 104 -20.78 -3.65 -3.35
C THR A 104 -22.20 -3.86 -2.82
N GLN A 105 -23.21 -3.70 -3.67
CA GLN A 105 -24.57 -4.11 -3.33
C GLN A 105 -24.51 -5.61 -3.02
N THR A 106 -24.65 -5.94 -1.73
CA THR A 106 -24.76 -7.32 -1.24
C THR A 106 -26.19 -7.55 -0.80
#